data_AF-A0A9D6LWN4-F1
#
_entry.id   AF-A0A9D6LWN4-F1
#
_cell.length_a   1.000
_cell.length_b   1.000
_cell.length_c   1.000
_cell.angle_alpha   90.00
_cell.angle_beta   90.00
_cell.angle_gamma   90.00
#
_symmetry.space_group_name_H-M   'P 1'
#
loop_
_entity.id
_entity.type
_entity.pdbx_description
1 polymer ?
#
loop_
_entity_poly.entity_id
_entity_poly.type
_entity_poly.pdbx_seq_one_letter_code
_entity_poly.pdbx_strand_id
1 'polypeptide(L)'
;MKLTDLTPPQRWLVTGALLALSAGYGVALLNLHFTYSMYDGRPGLTAEDLKRAFYGRRTVTRLAAKIDGGSMEQFLPNPLDKAKILNWLQDGASRETFDKVVSPILADKCWRCHNPAGFMYMRPMQTYEEVMEVAVVDRGEPPPVWARVAHTHLQSIALIYFLVGLVFSATSLRERIKRSYILEAGYGISTL
;
A
#
# COMPACT_ATOMS: atom_id res chain seq x y z
N MET A 1 16.93 -35.78 -3.29
CA MET A 1 17.57 -35.36 -2.03
C MET A 1 16.47 -34.85 -1.11
N LYS A 2 16.30 -35.42 0.08
CA LYS A 2 15.32 -34.96 1.06
C LYS A 2 15.95 -33.92 1.99
N LEU A 3 15.14 -33.08 2.63
CA LEU A 3 15.61 -32.14 3.66
C LEU A 3 16.34 -32.84 4.81
N THR A 4 15.98 -34.09 5.10
CA THR A 4 16.65 -34.96 6.08
C THR A 4 18.09 -35.32 5.69
N ASP A 5 18.43 -35.23 4.41
CA ASP A 5 19.73 -35.65 3.89
C ASP A 5 20.73 -34.48 3.84
N LEU A 6 20.29 -33.27 4.19
CA LEU A 6 21.12 -32.05 4.21
C LEU A 6 22.11 -32.06 5.38
N THR A 7 23.31 -31.52 5.14
CA THR A 7 24.31 -31.28 6.18
C THR A 7 23.82 -30.22 7.18
N PRO A 8 24.32 -30.20 8.43
CA PRO A 8 23.87 -29.22 9.42
C PRO A 8 23.94 -27.75 8.94
N PRO A 9 25.01 -27.28 8.25
CA PRO A 9 25.05 -25.92 7.72
C PRO A 9 23.94 -25.63 6.70
N GLN A 10 23.64 -26.59 5.81
CA GLN A 10 22.57 -26.45 4.82
C GLN A 10 21.18 -26.37 5.48
N ARG A 11 20.96 -27.13 6.56
CA ARG A 11 19.71 -27.05 7.33
C ARG A 11 19.54 -25.68 7.98
N TRP A 12 20.59 -25.16 8.62
CA TRP A 12 20.56 -23.80 9.19
C TRP A 12 20.27 -22.73 8.15
N LEU A 13 20.86 -22.85 6.96
CA LEU A 13 20.60 -21.94 5.85
C LEU A 13 19.13 -21.96 5.42
N VAL A 14 18.56 -23.15 5.20
CA VAL A 14 17.15 -23.30 4.79
C VAL A 14 16.20 -22.81 5.89
N THR A 15 16.44 -23.17 7.14
CA THR A 15 15.63 -22.71 8.28
C THR A 15 15.71 -21.19 8.42
N GLY A 16 16.90 -20.61 8.37
CA GLY A 16 17.09 -19.16 8.44
C GLY A 16 16.39 -18.43 7.30
N ALA A 17 16.48 -18.94 6.07
CA ALA A 17 15.80 -18.38 4.92
C ALA A 17 14.26 -18.41 5.08
N LEU A 18 13.69 -19.53 5.54
CA LEU A 18 12.26 -19.64 5.80
C LEU A 18 11.80 -18.67 6.90
N LEU A 19 12.56 -18.58 8.01
CA LEU A 19 12.24 -17.64 9.10
C LEU A 19 12.29 -16.18 8.63
N ALA A 20 13.30 -15.82 7.84
CA ALA A 20 13.42 -14.48 7.28
C ALA A 20 12.26 -14.14 6.33
N LEU A 21 11.88 -15.08 5.45
CA LEU A 21 10.73 -14.92 4.56
C LEU A 21 9.41 -14.80 5.34
N SER A 22 9.20 -15.64 6.35
CA SER A 22 8.02 -15.57 7.22
C SER A 22 7.95 -14.26 7.99
N ALA A 23 9.07 -13.79 8.54
CA ALA A 23 9.13 -12.50 9.23
C ALA A 23 8.81 -11.34 8.27
N GLY A 24 9.37 -11.35 7.05
CA GLY A 24 9.07 -10.37 6.03
C GLY A 24 7.59 -10.34 5.63
N TYR A 25 6.98 -11.52 5.46
CA TYR A 25 5.55 -11.63 5.19
C TYR A 25 4.69 -11.11 6.35
N GLY A 26 5.07 -11.41 7.60
CA GLY A 26 4.42 -10.88 8.79
C GLY A 26 4.47 -9.35 8.86
N VAL A 27 5.64 -8.75 8.62
CA VAL A 27 5.80 -7.29 8.57
C VAL A 27 4.96 -6.67 7.45
N ALA A 28 4.90 -7.31 6.28
CA ALA A 28 4.05 -6.85 5.17
C ALA A 28 2.57 -6.84 5.55
N LEU A 29 2.06 -7.90 6.18
CA LEU A 29 0.67 -7.97 6.66
C LEU A 29 0.38 -6.91 7.72
N LEU A 30 1.30 -6.70 8.67
CA LEU A 30 1.17 -5.65 9.67
C LEU A 30 1.13 -4.26 9.01
N ASN A 31 1.99 -4.03 8.02
CA ASN A 31 1.97 -2.77 7.26
C ASN A 31 0.64 -2.56 6.53
N LEU A 32 0.10 -3.59 5.86
CA LEU A 32 -1.22 -3.50 5.23
C LEU A 32 -2.31 -3.17 6.27
N HIS A 33 -2.29 -3.85 7.41
CA HIS A 33 -3.25 -3.59 8.47
C HIS A 33 -3.15 -2.15 8.98
N PHE A 34 -1.98 -1.71 9.43
CA PHE A 34 -1.81 -0.36 9.97
C PHE A 34 -2.05 0.76 8.95
N THR A 35 -1.87 0.48 7.66
CA THR A 35 -2.07 1.49 6.60
C THR A 35 -3.51 1.56 6.13
N TYR A 36 -4.22 0.43 6.05
CA TYR A 36 -5.49 0.34 5.33
C TYR A 36 -6.69 -0.15 6.14
N SER A 37 -6.55 -0.62 7.38
CA SER A 37 -7.63 -1.29 8.15
C SER A 37 -8.82 -0.42 8.60
N MET A 38 -8.96 0.79 8.06
CA MET A 38 -10.01 1.75 8.40
C MET A 38 -10.54 2.48 7.16
N TYR A 39 -10.11 2.07 5.96
CA TYR A 39 -10.46 2.75 4.71
C TYR A 39 -11.94 2.62 4.34
N ASP A 40 -12.62 1.61 4.87
CA ASP A 40 -14.05 1.39 4.77
C ASP A 40 -14.86 1.95 5.95
N GLY A 41 -14.18 2.57 6.93
CA GLY A 41 -14.76 3.12 8.15
C GLY A 41 -15.10 2.08 9.21
N ARG A 42 -14.74 0.80 9.00
CA ARG A 42 -14.95 -0.29 9.96
C ARG A 42 -13.60 -0.78 10.50
N PRO A 43 -13.54 -1.21 11.78
CA PRO A 43 -12.32 -1.81 12.31
C PRO A 43 -11.98 -3.14 11.64
N GLY A 44 -10.78 -3.23 11.08
CA GLY A 44 -10.22 -4.46 10.52
C GLY A 44 -9.77 -4.29 9.07
N LEU A 45 -8.95 -5.22 8.56
CA LEU A 45 -8.53 -5.17 7.16
C LEU A 45 -9.49 -6.01 6.30
N THR A 46 -10.20 -5.37 5.38
CA THR A 46 -11.15 -6.00 4.46
C THR A 46 -10.70 -5.86 3.00
N ALA A 47 -11.31 -6.65 2.12
CA ALA A 47 -11.10 -6.48 0.67
C ALA A 47 -11.63 -5.13 0.17
N GLU A 48 -12.64 -4.55 0.83
CA GLU A 48 -13.18 -3.23 0.49
C GLU A 48 -12.19 -2.11 0.81
N ASP A 49 -11.43 -2.23 1.89
CA ASP A 49 -10.34 -1.30 2.23
C ASP A 49 -9.32 -1.21 1.09
N LEU A 50 -8.82 -2.37 0.65
CA LEU A 50 -7.83 -2.45 -0.43
C LEU A 50 -8.42 -1.92 -1.73
N LYS A 51 -9.67 -2.27 -2.05
CA LYS A 51 -10.37 -1.76 -3.22
C LYS A 51 -10.46 -0.22 -3.17
N ARG A 52 -10.86 0.37 -2.06
CA ARG A 52 -10.91 1.84 -1.91
C ARG A 52 -9.52 2.48 -1.98
N ALA A 53 -8.52 1.85 -1.37
CA ALA A 53 -7.14 2.35 -1.36
C ALA A 53 -6.53 2.42 -2.76
N PHE A 54 -6.87 1.46 -3.63
CA PHE A 54 -6.20 1.24 -4.90
C PHE A 54 -7.03 1.62 -6.14
N TYR A 55 -8.33 1.36 -6.12
CA TYR A 55 -9.26 1.74 -7.20
C TYR A 55 -9.70 3.21 -7.12
N GLY A 56 -9.53 3.83 -5.94
CA GLY A 56 -9.90 5.21 -5.65
C GLY A 56 -11.39 5.42 -5.39
N ARG A 57 -11.72 6.59 -4.82
CA ARG A 57 -13.08 7.02 -4.48
C ARG A 57 -13.62 8.06 -5.47
N ARG A 58 -14.27 7.60 -6.55
CA ARG A 58 -14.77 8.44 -7.65
C ARG A 58 -15.85 9.48 -7.29
N THR A 59 -16.35 9.46 -6.06
CA THR A 59 -17.33 10.43 -5.53
C THR A 59 -16.68 11.65 -4.91
N VAL A 60 -15.38 11.62 -4.64
CA VAL A 60 -14.64 12.70 -3.98
C VAL A 60 -13.32 12.97 -4.70
N THR A 61 -12.66 14.09 -4.35
CA THR A 61 -11.32 14.39 -4.87
C THR A 61 -10.27 13.48 -4.23
N ARG A 62 -9.10 13.36 -4.84
CA ARG A 62 -7.98 12.60 -4.28
C ARG A 62 -7.46 13.20 -2.98
N LEU A 63 -7.57 14.51 -2.78
CA LEU A 63 -7.24 15.14 -1.50
C LEU A 63 -8.23 14.73 -0.40
N ALA A 64 -9.55 14.88 -0.65
CA ALA A 64 -10.59 14.40 0.26
C ALA A 64 -10.44 12.89 0.54
N ALA A 65 -10.19 12.15 -0.55
CA ALA A 65 -9.50 10.87 -0.69
C ALA A 65 -8.68 10.41 0.53
N LYS A 66 -7.69 11.23 0.85
CA LYS A 66 -6.62 10.90 1.77
C LYS A 66 -6.86 11.43 3.18
N ILE A 67 -7.59 12.53 3.34
CA ILE A 67 -7.78 13.20 4.64
C ILE A 67 -9.06 12.79 5.36
N ASP A 68 -9.99 12.11 4.68
CA ASP A 68 -11.28 11.70 5.25
C ASP A 68 -11.49 10.18 5.12
N GLY A 69 -11.10 9.43 6.15
CA GLY A 69 -11.06 7.96 6.14
C GLY A 69 -9.88 7.38 5.36
N GLY A 70 -8.86 8.19 5.06
CA GLY A 70 -7.70 7.80 4.26
C GLY A 70 -6.39 7.80 5.06
N SER A 71 -5.29 7.39 4.40
CA SER A 71 -3.98 7.24 5.04
C SER A 71 -3.42 8.52 5.69
N MET A 72 -3.90 9.70 5.27
CA MET A 72 -3.41 10.98 5.76
C MET A 72 -4.30 11.62 6.84
N GLU A 73 -5.46 11.02 7.17
CA GLU A 73 -6.39 11.58 8.16
C GLU A 73 -5.72 11.78 9.53
N GLN A 74 -4.87 10.84 9.96
CA GLN A 74 -4.13 10.93 11.22
C GLN A 74 -3.21 12.15 11.34
N PHE A 75 -2.79 12.76 10.21
CA PHE A 75 -1.93 13.93 10.20
C PHE A 75 -2.72 15.26 10.21
N LEU A 76 -4.06 15.18 10.16
CA LEU A 76 -4.97 16.32 10.28
C LEU A 76 -5.93 16.12 11.47
N PRO A 77 -5.42 16.13 12.71
CA PRO A 77 -6.20 15.76 13.89
C PRO A 77 -7.30 16.76 14.27
N ASN A 78 -7.23 18.00 13.77
CA ASN A 78 -8.24 19.03 14.03
C ASN A 78 -9.42 18.86 13.08
N PRO A 79 -10.62 18.50 13.57
CA PRO A 79 -11.79 18.30 12.70
C PRO A 79 -12.23 19.57 11.98
N LEU A 80 -12.00 20.75 12.57
CA LEU A 80 -12.35 22.03 11.94
C LEU A 80 -11.46 22.33 10.74
N ASP A 81 -10.17 22.00 10.82
CA ASP A 81 -9.25 22.19 9.70
C ASP A 81 -9.53 21.19 8.58
N LYS A 82 -9.86 19.93 8.93
CA LYS A 82 -10.40 18.96 7.95
C LYS A 82 -11.64 19.51 7.26
N ALA A 83 -12.62 20.01 8.02
CA ALA A 83 -13.87 20.54 7.48
C ALA A 83 -13.64 21.73 6.53
N LYS A 84 -12.73 22.65 6.85
CA LYS A 84 -12.39 23.77 5.96
C LYS A 84 -11.86 23.29 4.60
N ILE A 85 -10.97 22.31 4.58
CA ILE A 85 -10.42 21.76 3.33
C ILE A 85 -11.51 21.03 2.55
N LEU A 86 -12.33 20.20 3.21
CA LEU A 86 -13.40 19.45 2.56
C LEU A 86 -14.46 20.38 1.95
N ASN A 87 -14.89 21.42 2.69
CA ASN A 87 -15.84 22.40 2.19
C ASN A 87 -15.26 23.16 1.00
N TRP A 88 -14.00 23.62 1.09
CA TRP A 88 -13.32 24.26 -0.04
C TRP A 88 -13.30 23.39 -1.30
N LEU A 89 -13.04 22.09 -1.17
CA LEU A 89 -13.09 21.14 -2.29
C LEU A 89 -14.51 20.98 -2.85
N GLN A 90 -15.53 20.97 -2.00
CA GLN A 90 -16.94 20.90 -2.41
C GLN A 90 -17.41 22.19 -3.10
N ASP A 91 -16.92 23.35 -2.67
CA ASP A 91 -17.25 24.68 -3.19
C ASP A 91 -16.51 25.04 -4.49
N GLY A 92 -15.87 24.06 -5.14
CA GLY A 92 -15.19 24.24 -6.43
C GLY A 92 -13.73 24.68 -6.33
N ALA A 93 -13.12 24.56 -5.15
CA ALA A 93 -11.69 24.75 -4.92
C ALA A 93 -11.14 26.12 -5.38
N SER A 94 -11.83 27.22 -5.04
CA SER A 94 -11.43 28.57 -5.47
C SER A 94 -10.05 28.99 -4.94
N ARG A 95 -9.29 29.73 -5.75
CA ARG A 95 -7.97 30.25 -5.37
C ARG A 95 -8.03 31.22 -4.17
N GLU A 96 -9.04 32.08 -4.11
CA GLU A 96 -9.18 33.05 -3.01
C GLU A 96 -9.30 32.35 -1.65
N THR A 97 -10.17 31.34 -1.55
CA THR A 97 -10.34 30.56 -0.32
C THR A 97 -9.11 29.71 -0.03
N PHE A 98 -8.43 29.22 -1.07
CA PHE A 98 -7.17 28.50 -0.89
C PHE A 98 -6.12 29.37 -0.19
N ASP A 99 -5.85 30.57 -0.71
CA ASP A 99 -4.80 31.45 -0.20
C ASP A 99 -5.09 31.91 1.24
N LYS A 100 -6.37 32.17 1.57
CA LYS A 100 -6.79 32.69 2.89
C LYS A 100 -6.96 31.61 3.95
N VAL A 101 -7.45 30.42 3.59
CA VAL A 101 -7.93 29.41 4.55
C VAL A 101 -7.16 28.10 4.47
N VAL A 102 -6.96 27.55 3.27
CA VAL A 102 -6.42 26.20 3.09
C VAL A 102 -4.89 26.18 3.15
N SER A 103 -4.23 27.13 2.48
CA SER A 103 -2.77 27.21 2.41
C SER A 103 -2.11 27.26 3.80
N PRO A 104 -2.60 28.07 4.77
CA PRO A 104 -2.06 28.04 6.15
C PRO A 104 -2.17 26.67 6.84
N ILE A 105 -3.25 25.93 6.58
CA ILE A 105 -3.45 24.59 7.15
C ILE A 105 -2.47 23.59 6.52
N LEU A 106 -2.32 23.63 5.19
CA LEU A 106 -1.37 22.77 4.47
C LEU A 106 0.07 23.10 4.86
N ALA A 107 0.38 24.36 5.12
CA ALA A 107 1.69 24.80 5.60
C ALA A 107 2.04 24.18 6.95
N ASP A 108 1.10 24.19 7.88
CA ASP A 108 1.30 23.65 9.23
C ASP A 108 1.31 22.11 9.25
N LYS A 109 0.44 21.46 8.48
CA LYS A 109 0.21 20.00 8.58
C LYS A 109 0.88 19.17 7.49
N CYS A 110 1.09 19.72 6.30
CA CYS A 110 1.44 18.92 5.12
C CYS A 110 2.84 19.22 4.57
N TRP A 111 3.27 20.49 4.55
CA TRP A 111 4.51 20.90 3.87
C TRP A 111 5.78 20.25 4.41
N ARG A 112 5.80 19.81 5.67
CA ARG A 112 6.95 19.06 6.23
C ARG A 112 7.32 17.85 5.37
N CYS A 113 6.32 17.14 4.84
CA CYS A 113 6.52 15.97 3.99
C CYS A 113 6.29 16.32 2.51
N HIS A 114 5.26 17.11 2.21
CA HIS A 114 4.83 17.51 0.86
C HIS A 114 5.52 18.80 0.40
N ASN A 115 6.84 18.76 0.26
CA ASN A 115 7.64 19.82 -0.35
C ASN A 115 8.64 19.25 -1.35
N PRO A 116 9.18 20.07 -2.27
CA PRO A 116 10.11 19.60 -3.31
C PRO A 116 11.39 18.94 -2.79
N ALA A 117 11.82 19.24 -1.57
CA ALA A 117 12.98 18.63 -0.91
C ALA A 117 12.59 17.56 0.15
N GLY A 118 11.30 17.26 0.28
CA GLY A 118 10.74 16.41 1.32
C GLY A 118 10.58 14.96 0.90
N PHE A 119 10.18 14.12 1.84
CA PHE A 119 9.93 12.69 1.59
C PHE A 119 8.85 12.46 0.53
N MET A 120 7.85 13.35 0.44
CA MET A 120 6.76 13.28 -0.54
C MET A 120 6.97 14.28 -1.69
N TYR A 121 8.21 14.46 -2.15
CA TYR A 121 8.58 15.39 -3.24
C TYR A 121 7.82 15.17 -4.55
N MET A 122 7.27 13.97 -4.77
CA MET A 122 6.46 13.65 -5.96
C MET A 122 5.06 14.28 -5.94
N ARG A 123 4.64 14.84 -4.80
CA ARG A 123 3.35 15.51 -4.60
C ARG A 123 3.55 16.73 -3.70
N PRO A 124 4.29 17.77 -4.14
CA PRO A 124 4.37 19.01 -3.38
C PRO A 124 2.97 19.63 -3.26
N MET A 125 2.75 20.47 -2.25
CA MET A 125 1.46 21.11 -1.96
C MET A 125 1.63 22.56 -1.50
N GLN A 126 2.70 23.23 -1.94
CA GLN A 126 3.06 24.58 -1.52
C GLN A 126 2.36 25.65 -2.34
N THR A 127 2.00 25.33 -3.58
CA THR A 127 1.26 26.24 -4.45
C THR A 127 -0.16 25.74 -4.72
N TYR A 128 -1.04 26.66 -5.12
CA TYR A 128 -2.40 26.32 -5.53
C TYR A 128 -2.38 25.33 -6.70
N GLU A 129 -1.52 25.56 -7.70
CA GLU A 129 -1.40 24.71 -8.88
C GLU A 129 -1.07 23.26 -8.49
N GLU A 130 -0.12 23.07 -7.59
CA GLU A 130 0.27 21.76 -7.07
C GLU A 130 -0.88 21.07 -6.34
N VAL A 131 -1.63 21.81 -5.51
CA VAL A 131 -2.78 21.26 -4.78
C VAL A 131 -3.91 20.93 -5.75
N MET A 132 -4.10 21.69 -6.82
CA MET A 132 -5.11 21.40 -7.83
C MET A 132 -4.85 20.10 -8.59
N GLU A 133 -3.60 19.64 -8.68
CA GLU A 133 -3.30 18.30 -9.22
C GLU A 133 -3.86 17.15 -8.37
N VAL A 134 -4.11 17.39 -7.08
CA VAL A 134 -4.71 16.40 -6.16
C VAL A 134 -6.16 16.74 -5.79
N ALA A 135 -6.65 17.93 -6.13
CA ALA A 135 -8.05 18.33 -5.98
C ALA A 135 -8.96 17.84 -7.12
N VAL A 136 -8.51 16.86 -7.92
CA VAL A 136 -9.30 16.19 -8.95
C VAL A 136 -9.96 14.92 -8.41
N VAL A 137 -11.01 14.43 -9.09
CA VAL A 137 -11.70 13.17 -8.75
C VAL A 137 -10.72 12.02 -8.57
N ASP A 138 -10.86 11.29 -7.47
CA ASP A 138 -9.99 10.15 -7.17
C ASP A 138 -10.31 8.95 -8.07
N ARG A 139 -9.42 8.69 -9.03
CA ARG A 139 -9.49 7.53 -9.94
C ARG A 139 -8.54 6.41 -9.52
N GLY A 140 -7.95 6.52 -8.33
CA GLY A 140 -6.85 5.66 -7.92
C GLY A 140 -5.56 5.99 -8.66
N GLU A 141 -4.57 5.12 -8.52
CA GLU A 141 -3.27 5.30 -9.16
C GLU A 141 -3.35 4.83 -10.63
N PRO A 142 -2.76 5.55 -11.61
CA PRO A 142 -2.84 5.19 -13.02
C PRO A 142 -2.07 3.89 -13.33
N PRO A 143 -2.51 3.10 -14.33
CA PRO A 143 -1.90 1.80 -14.67
C PRO A 143 -0.38 1.78 -14.86
N PRO A 144 0.29 2.82 -15.41
CA PRO A 144 1.75 2.82 -15.53
C PRO A 144 2.49 2.79 -14.19
N VAL A 145 1.93 3.42 -13.16
CA VAL A 145 2.54 3.40 -11.81
C VAL A 145 2.36 2.02 -11.19
N TRP A 146 1.20 1.39 -11.41
CA TRP A 146 0.97 0.00 -11.05
C TRP A 146 1.94 -0.95 -11.73
N ALA A 147 2.12 -0.85 -13.05
CA ALA A 147 3.08 -1.68 -13.77
C ALA A 147 4.53 -1.47 -13.27
N ARG A 148 4.87 -0.23 -12.88
CA ARG A 148 6.18 0.08 -12.29
C ARG A 148 6.39 -0.58 -10.93
N VAL A 149 5.38 -0.56 -10.05
CA VAL A 149 5.50 -1.20 -8.74
C VAL A 149 5.40 -2.72 -8.88
N ALA A 150 4.46 -3.20 -9.70
CA ALA A 150 4.22 -4.62 -9.90
C ALA A 150 5.43 -5.36 -10.50
N HIS A 151 6.21 -4.78 -11.42
CA HIS A 151 7.34 -5.52 -12.00
C HIS A 151 8.46 -5.83 -10.98
N THR A 152 8.71 -4.95 -10.01
CA THR A 152 9.74 -5.19 -8.98
C THR A 152 9.26 -6.25 -7.99
N HIS A 153 7.97 -6.25 -7.65
CA HIS A 153 7.38 -7.24 -6.77
C HIS A 153 7.15 -8.59 -7.46
N LEU A 154 6.67 -8.62 -8.70
CA LEU A 154 6.36 -9.86 -9.40
C LEU A 154 7.62 -10.70 -9.66
N GLN A 155 8.72 -10.05 -10.04
CA GLN A 155 10.01 -10.73 -10.23
C GLN A 155 10.53 -11.35 -8.92
N SER A 156 10.40 -10.65 -7.80
CA SER A 156 10.83 -11.15 -6.48
C SER A 156 9.88 -12.21 -5.92
N ILE A 157 8.57 -12.05 -6.10
CA ILE A 157 7.55 -13.05 -5.73
C ILE A 157 7.79 -14.34 -6.50
N ALA A 158 8.07 -14.28 -7.80
CA ALA A 158 8.37 -15.46 -8.61
C ALA A 158 9.62 -16.20 -8.10
N LEU A 159 10.67 -15.47 -7.71
CA LEU A 159 11.88 -16.05 -7.11
C LEU A 159 11.59 -16.71 -5.75
N ILE A 160 10.88 -16.01 -4.86
CA ILE A 160 10.49 -16.54 -3.55
C ILE A 160 9.65 -17.80 -3.72
N TYR A 161 8.68 -17.75 -4.64
CA TYR A 161 7.83 -18.88 -4.98
C TYR A 161 8.65 -20.10 -5.42
N PHE A 162 9.60 -19.90 -6.34
CA PHE A 162 10.48 -20.94 -6.82
C PHE A 162 11.33 -21.54 -5.69
N LEU A 163 11.95 -20.71 -4.85
CA LEU A 163 12.81 -21.16 -3.75
C LEU A 163 12.02 -21.92 -2.67
N VAL A 164 10.85 -21.41 -2.26
CA VAL A 164 9.97 -22.09 -1.31
C VAL A 164 9.44 -23.40 -1.91
N GLY A 165 9.05 -23.39 -3.20
CA GLY A 165 8.63 -24.58 -3.92
C GLY A 165 9.72 -25.65 -3.99
N LEU A 166 10.98 -25.26 -4.23
CA LEU A 166 12.13 -26.18 -4.18
C LEU A 166 12.30 -26.79 -2.79
N VAL A 167 12.25 -25.97 -1.73
CA VAL A 167 12.34 -26.46 -0.34
C VAL A 167 11.19 -27.43 -0.04
N PHE A 168 9.97 -27.11 -0.45
CA PHE A 168 8.80 -27.95 -0.23
C PHE A 168 8.87 -29.27 -1.01
N SER A 169 9.42 -29.25 -2.23
CA SER A 169 9.62 -30.45 -3.05
C SER A 169 10.55 -31.48 -2.35
N ALA A 170 11.52 -30.97 -1.58
CA ALA A 170 12.49 -31.76 -0.83
C ALA A 170 11.96 -32.26 0.54
N THR A 171 10.73 -31.92 0.93
CA THR A 171 10.12 -32.43 2.17
C THR A 171 9.82 -33.93 2.07
N SER A 172 9.63 -34.59 3.22
CA SER A 172 9.21 -35.99 3.33
C SER A 172 7.69 -36.18 3.19
N LEU A 173 6.94 -35.14 2.80
CA LEU A 173 5.49 -35.20 2.61
C LEU A 173 5.11 -36.13 1.44
N ARG A 174 3.87 -36.62 1.44
CA ARG A 174 3.35 -37.46 0.36
C ARG A 174 3.26 -36.64 -0.93
N GLU A 175 3.63 -37.22 -2.07
CA GLU A 175 3.70 -36.52 -3.36
C GLU A 175 2.39 -35.85 -3.79
N ARG A 176 1.23 -36.39 -3.39
CA ARG A 176 -0.08 -35.76 -3.64
C ARG A 176 -0.24 -34.42 -2.90
N ILE A 177 0.25 -34.33 -1.66
CA ILE A 177 0.22 -33.12 -0.85
C ILE A 177 1.19 -32.09 -1.42
N LYS A 178 2.38 -32.51 -1.83
CA LYS A 178 3.35 -31.61 -2.48
C LYS A 178 2.78 -30.98 -3.76
N ARG A 179 2.15 -31.80 -4.61
CA ARG A 179 1.51 -31.32 -5.85
C ARG A 179 0.35 -30.36 -5.60
N SER A 180 -0.50 -30.60 -4.59
CA SER A 180 -1.60 -29.68 -4.30
C SER A 180 -1.09 -28.30 -3.85
N TYR A 181 -0.09 -28.25 -2.96
CA TYR A 181 0.51 -26.99 -2.52
C TYR A 181 1.21 -26.23 -3.66
N ILE A 182 1.97 -26.92 -4.52
CA ILE A 182 2.68 -26.29 -5.66
C ILE A 182 1.72 -25.84 -6.77
N LEU A 183 0.55 -26.48 -6.92
CA LEU A 183 -0.43 -26.09 -7.93
C LEU A 183 -1.33 -24.95 -7.45
N GLU A 184 -1.81 -24.98 -6.20
CA GLU A 184 -2.63 -23.88 -5.66
C GLU A 184 -1.84 -22.58 -5.56
N ALA A 185 -0.58 -22.68 -5.13
CA ALA A 185 0.25 -21.50 -4.97
C ALA A 185 0.67 -20.90 -6.34
N GLY A 186 0.59 -21.66 -7.44
CA GLY A 186 0.71 -21.16 -8.81
C GLY A 186 -0.60 -20.61 -9.38
N TYR A 187 -1.73 -21.23 -9.06
CA TYR A 187 -3.06 -20.74 -9.47
C TYR A 187 -3.40 -19.39 -8.83
N GLY A 188 -3.03 -19.17 -7.57
CA GLY A 188 -3.24 -17.89 -6.87
C GLY A 188 -2.47 -16.70 -7.46
N ILE A 189 -1.43 -16.94 -8.27
CA ILE A 189 -0.70 -15.90 -9.02
C ILE A 189 -1.43 -15.58 -10.34
N SER A 190 -2.13 -16.55 -10.94
CA SER A 190 -2.85 -16.37 -12.21
C SER A 190 -4.27 -15.77 -12.08
N THR A 191 -4.77 -15.64 -10.86
CA THR A 191 -6.11 -15.08 -10.55
C THR A 191 -6.07 -13.73 -9.83
N LEU A 192 -4.89 -13.14 -9.65
CA LEU A 192 -4.66 -11.75 -9.25
C LEU A 192 -4.48 -10.86 -10.48
#